data_AF-A0A357AKV1-F1
#
_entry.id   AF-A0A357AKV1-F1
#
_cell.length_a   1.000
_cell.length_b   1.000
_cell.length_c   1.000
_cell.angle_alpha   90.00
_cell.angle_beta   90.00
_cell.angle_gamma   90.00
#
_symmetry.space_group_name_H-M   'P 1'
#
loop_
_entity.id
_entity.type
_entity.pdbx_description
1 polymer ?
#
loop_
_entity_poly.entity_id
_entity_poly.type
_entity_poly.pdbx_seq_one_letter_code
_entity_poly.pdbx_strand_id
1 'polypeptide(L)'
;NGYIPCEDTGKKTRRFKIRIADVIEYLTRLEDSPESLLTPPGIFSSGIKYRPKHRAEVQIDAKKFMEMLKKKWSSFPDALTVGDVIKMTGYCQTAISQWISKEKLFGVWYYNKYLIPKDCLIEYMATKAHRITQKSKKHRDLIQQYHVEQTPTECRKTL
;
A
#
# COMPACT_ATOMS: atom_id res chain seq x y z
N ASN A 1 34.44 6.67 -3.83
CA ASN A 1 33.01 6.36 -4.04
C ASN A 1 32.69 6.55 -5.54
N GLY A 2 33.30 5.82 -6.48
CA GLY A 2 33.27 4.36 -6.65
C GLY A 2 32.42 3.94 -7.86
N TYR A 3 31.57 4.82 -8.40
CA TYR A 3 30.72 4.54 -9.58
C TYR A 3 31.28 5.09 -10.89
N ILE A 4 31.59 6.39 -10.87
CA ILE A 4 32.25 7.09 -11.97
C ILE A 4 33.59 7.59 -11.42
N PRO A 5 34.72 7.26 -12.06
CA PRO A 5 36.01 7.84 -11.74
C PRO A 5 35.91 9.37 -11.66
N CYS A 6 36.39 9.94 -10.56
CA CYS A 6 36.43 11.39 -10.38
C CYS A 6 37.79 11.82 -9.82
N GLU A 7 38.29 12.94 -10.32
CA GLU A 7 39.48 13.59 -9.81
C GLU A 7 39.08 14.67 -8.81
N ASP A 8 39.64 14.61 -7.61
CA ASP A 8 39.43 15.61 -6.57
C ASP A 8 40.57 16.62 -6.56
N THR A 9 40.26 17.88 -6.86
CA THR A 9 41.21 19.00 -6.91
C THR A 9 41.35 19.73 -5.57
N GLY A 10 40.60 19.35 -4.53
CA GLY A 10 40.66 19.94 -3.18
C GLY A 10 40.09 21.36 -3.05
N LYS A 11 39.61 21.97 -4.13
CA LYS A 11 39.10 23.36 -4.13
C LYS A 11 37.76 23.49 -3.40
N LYS A 12 37.48 24.67 -2.85
CA LYS A 12 36.18 24.98 -2.18
C LYS A 12 35.01 24.93 -3.15
N THR A 13 35.21 25.41 -4.37
CA THR A 13 34.24 25.35 -5.47
C THR A 13 34.89 24.69 -6.68
N ARG A 14 34.10 23.99 -7.50
CA ARG A 14 34.60 23.21 -8.66
C ARG A 14 35.69 22.19 -8.27
N ARG A 15 35.45 21.49 -7.14
CA ARG A 15 36.37 20.52 -6.55
C ARG A 15 36.59 19.27 -7.39
N PHE A 16 35.51 18.71 -7.93
CA PHE A 16 35.54 17.42 -8.62
C PHE A 16 35.52 17.58 -10.14
N LYS A 17 36.29 16.76 -10.83
CA LYS A 17 36.27 16.62 -12.30
C LYS A 17 35.92 15.18 -12.67
N ILE A 18 35.08 15.03 -13.67
CA ILE A 18 34.66 13.73 -14.23
C ILE A 18 34.90 13.81 -15.72
N ARG A 19 35.46 12.76 -16.32
CA ARG A 19 35.65 12.71 -17.77
C ARG A 19 34.34 12.29 -18.43
N ILE A 20 34.01 12.90 -19.57
CA ILE A 20 32.77 12.59 -20.29
C ILE A 20 32.72 11.13 -20.73
N ALA A 21 33.87 10.55 -21.13
CA ALA A 21 33.95 9.13 -21.49
C ALA A 21 33.49 8.20 -20.35
N ASP A 22 33.89 8.49 -19.12
CA ASP A 22 33.50 7.71 -17.95
C ASP A 22 31.98 7.84 -17.67
N VAL A 23 31.36 8.97 -18.01
CA VAL A 23 29.90 9.18 -17.90
C VAL A 23 29.16 8.36 -18.96
N ILE A 24 29.67 8.34 -20.19
CA ILE A 24 29.07 7.56 -21.29
C ILE A 24 29.12 6.07 -20.96
N GLU A 25 30.26 5.57 -20.48
CA GLU A 25 30.41 4.17 -20.06
C GLU A 25 29.46 3.79 -18.93
N TYR A 26 29.28 4.69 -17.95
CA TYR A 26 28.33 4.50 -16.87
C TYR A 26 26.88 4.41 -17.36
N LEU A 27 26.46 5.32 -18.26
CA LEU A 27 25.11 5.30 -18.82
C LEU A 27 24.84 4.04 -19.66
N THR A 28 25.83 3.60 -20.43
CA THR A 28 25.74 2.37 -21.24
C THR A 28 25.54 1.14 -20.34
N ARG A 29 26.33 1.01 -19.26
CA ARG A 29 26.17 -0.07 -18.28
C ARG A 29 24.83 -0.03 -17.55
N LEU A 30 24.27 1.18 -17.35
CA LEU A 30 22.99 1.37 -16.69
C LEU A 30 21.82 0.89 -17.55
N GLU A 31 21.93 1.03 -18.87
CA GLU A 31 20.97 0.47 -19.83
C GLU A 31 21.08 -1.05 -19.93
N ASP A 32 22.30 -1.61 -19.99
CA ASP A 32 22.54 -3.04 -20.15
C ASP A 32 22.24 -3.87 -18.88
N SER A 33 22.56 -3.35 -17.69
CA SER A 33 22.41 -4.07 -16.43
C SER A 33 22.15 -3.12 -15.24
N PRO A 34 20.91 -2.67 -15.06
CA PRO A 34 20.56 -1.71 -14.00
C PRO A 34 20.77 -2.28 -12.59
N GLU A 35 20.72 -3.60 -12.42
CA GLU A 35 20.93 -4.29 -11.13
C GLU A 35 22.39 -4.22 -10.65
N SER A 36 23.35 -4.11 -11.58
CA SER A 36 24.78 -4.04 -11.26
C SER A 36 25.20 -2.69 -10.64
N LEU A 37 24.41 -1.64 -10.84
CA LEU A 37 24.67 -0.28 -10.39
C LEU A 37 23.85 0.13 -9.16
N LEU A 38 23.22 -0.85 -8.48
CA LEU A 38 22.47 -0.57 -7.26
C LEU A 38 23.37 0.12 -6.23
N THR A 39 22.91 1.27 -5.74
CA THR A 39 23.58 1.95 -4.65
C THR A 39 23.45 1.11 -3.38
N PRO A 40 24.55 0.74 -2.68
CA PRO A 40 24.45 0.11 -1.40
C PRO A 40 23.53 0.94 -0.51
N PRO A 41 22.57 0.30 0.18
CA PRO A 41 21.70 1.01 1.09
C PRO A 41 22.57 1.70 2.14
N GLY A 42 22.52 3.04 2.21
CA GLY A 42 23.26 3.81 3.22
C GLY A 42 24.13 4.96 2.71
N ILE A 43 24.51 5.03 1.42
CA ILE A 43 25.46 6.07 0.95
C ILE A 43 24.80 7.47 0.83
N PHE A 44 23.53 7.53 0.41
CA PHE A 44 22.79 8.80 0.24
C PHE A 44 21.50 8.89 1.07
N SER A 45 21.18 7.83 1.83
CA SER A 45 20.01 7.82 2.71
C SER A 45 20.39 8.35 4.09
N SER A 46 19.62 9.30 4.61
CA SER A 46 19.73 9.88 5.96
C SER A 46 19.39 8.89 7.10
N GLY A 47 19.86 7.65 7.03
CA GLY A 47 19.48 6.54 7.92
C GLY A 47 18.08 5.96 7.65
N ILE A 48 17.34 6.51 6.67
CA ILE A 48 16.00 6.03 6.30
C ILE A 48 16.17 4.86 5.34
N LYS A 49 15.94 3.63 5.83
CA LYS A 49 15.87 2.41 5.02
C LYS A 49 14.84 2.62 3.90
N TYR A 50 15.29 2.70 2.65
CA TYR A 50 14.41 2.72 1.48
C TYR A 50 13.61 1.41 1.47
N ARG A 51 12.30 1.50 1.77
CA ARG A 51 11.39 0.37 1.59
C ARG A 51 10.94 0.39 0.14
N PRO A 52 11.15 -0.68 -0.64
CA PRO A 52 10.66 -0.76 -2.02
C PRO A 52 9.18 -0.38 -2.06
N LYS A 53 8.82 0.59 -2.91
CA LYS A 53 7.42 1.04 -3.08
C LYS A 53 6.58 0.04 -3.86
N HIS A 54 7.20 -0.95 -4.51
CA HIS A 54 6.51 -2.10 -5.08
C HIS A 54 6.15 -3.09 -3.97
N ARG A 55 5.05 -2.81 -3.26
CA ARG A 55 4.29 -3.92 -2.67
C ARG A 55 3.58 -4.59 -3.85
N ALA A 56 3.84 -5.88 -4.05
CA ALA A 56 3.03 -6.67 -4.98
C ALA A 56 1.56 -6.34 -4.71
N GLU A 57 0.84 -5.91 -5.75
CA GLU A 57 -0.59 -5.71 -5.64
C GLU A 57 -1.18 -7.04 -5.23
N VAL A 58 -1.70 -7.06 -4.01
CA VAL A 58 -2.35 -8.23 -3.47
C VAL A 58 -3.55 -8.49 -4.36
N GLN A 59 -3.50 -9.56 -5.15
CA GLN A 59 -4.58 -9.98 -6.02
C GLN A 59 -5.74 -10.48 -5.14
N ILE A 60 -6.70 -9.59 -4.88
CA ILE A 60 -7.91 -9.89 -4.11
C ILE A 60 -9.06 -10.02 -5.10
N ASP A 61 -9.58 -11.24 -5.28
CA ASP A 61 -10.87 -11.44 -5.92
C ASP A 61 -11.98 -10.73 -5.13
N ALA A 62 -12.49 -9.63 -5.68
CA ALA A 62 -13.46 -8.77 -5.04
C ALA A 62 -14.73 -9.53 -4.63
N LYS A 63 -15.20 -10.50 -5.43
CA LYS A 63 -16.44 -11.24 -5.13
C LYS A 63 -16.28 -12.10 -3.89
N LYS A 64 -15.22 -12.90 -3.83
CA LYS A 64 -14.91 -13.76 -2.67
C LYS A 64 -14.67 -12.93 -1.41
N PHE A 65 -13.97 -11.80 -1.55
CA PHE A 65 -13.73 -10.90 -0.42
C PHE A 65 -15.03 -10.28 0.11
N MET A 66 -15.95 -9.88 -0.77
CA MET A 66 -17.28 -9.40 -0.37
C MET A 66 -18.06 -10.46 0.40
N GLU A 67 -18.04 -11.72 -0.03
CA GLU A 67 -18.72 -12.82 0.68
C GLU A 67 -18.15 -13.04 2.09
N MET A 68 -16.82 -13.03 2.24
CA MET A 68 -16.17 -13.13 3.55
C MET A 68 -16.58 -11.96 4.45
N LEU A 69 -16.57 -10.73 3.93
CA LEU A 69 -16.99 -9.54 4.67
C LEU A 69 -18.46 -9.62 5.09
N LYS A 70 -19.36 -10.07 4.20
CA LYS A 70 -20.79 -10.27 4.52
C LYS A 70 -20.97 -11.27 5.66
N LYS A 71 -20.26 -12.40 5.64
CA LYS A 71 -20.30 -13.40 6.72
C LYS A 71 -19.80 -12.81 8.04
N LYS A 72 -18.67 -12.11 8.00
CA LYS A 72 -18.02 -11.55 9.19
C LYS A 72 -18.80 -10.41 9.83
N TRP A 73 -19.51 -9.62 9.03
CA TRP A 73 -20.27 -8.45 9.48
C TRP A 73 -21.78 -8.68 9.53
N SER A 74 -22.22 -9.94 9.53
CA SER A 74 -23.64 -10.32 9.62
C SER A 74 -24.33 -9.78 10.87
N SER A 75 -23.60 -9.66 11.99
CA SER A 75 -24.11 -9.16 13.27
C SER A 75 -24.37 -7.64 13.30
N PHE A 76 -23.89 -6.88 12.31
CA PHE A 76 -24.07 -5.43 12.27
C PHE A 76 -25.36 -5.03 11.52
N PRO A 77 -26.02 -3.92 11.92
CA PRO A 77 -27.21 -3.43 11.24
C PRO A 77 -26.93 -3.06 9.78
N ASP A 78 -27.98 -3.02 8.96
CA ASP A 78 -27.85 -2.66 7.53
C ASP A 78 -27.54 -1.17 7.33
N ALA A 79 -27.99 -0.31 8.23
CA ALA A 79 -27.62 1.09 8.29
C ALA A 79 -26.55 1.30 9.36
N LEU A 80 -25.33 1.61 8.92
CA LEU A 80 -24.18 1.81 9.80
C LEU A 80 -24.00 3.27 10.15
N THR A 81 -23.69 3.56 11.40
CA THR A 81 -23.18 4.88 11.78
C THR A 81 -21.69 4.98 11.47
N VAL A 82 -21.15 6.20 11.40
CA VAL A 82 -19.69 6.40 11.28
C VAL A 82 -18.93 5.70 12.40
N GLY A 83 -19.48 5.66 13.61
CA GLY A 83 -18.89 4.93 14.75
C GLY A 83 -18.77 3.42 14.50
N ASP A 84 -19.76 2.82 13.85
CA ASP A 84 -19.72 1.40 13.50
C ASP A 84 -18.67 1.14 12.42
N VAL A 85 -18.58 2.00 11.41
CA VAL A 85 -17.54 1.91 10.38
C VAL A 85 -16.13 2.02 10.96
N ILE A 86 -15.91 2.91 11.93
CA ILE A 86 -14.63 3.01 12.68
C ILE A 86 -14.34 1.68 13.39
N LYS A 87 -15.33 1.10 14.08
CA LYS A 87 -15.16 -0.18 14.77
C LYS A 87 -14.87 -1.34 13.81
N MET A 88 -15.51 -1.37 12.65
CA MET A 88 -15.34 -2.46 11.68
C MET A 88 -14.02 -2.36 10.92
N THR A 89 -13.68 -1.16 10.45
CA THR A 89 -12.58 -0.95 9.51
C THR A 89 -11.30 -0.41 10.16
N GLY A 90 -11.40 0.17 11.36
CA GLY A 90 -10.27 0.76 12.09
C GLY A 90 -9.75 2.07 11.50
N TYR A 91 -10.46 2.69 10.57
CA TYR A 91 -10.14 4.03 10.06
C TYR A 91 -10.71 5.10 10.98
N CYS A 92 -10.07 6.27 11.02
CA CYS A 92 -10.55 7.40 11.80
C CYS A 92 -11.79 8.05 11.16
N GLN A 93 -12.57 8.76 11.97
CA GLN A 93 -13.76 9.50 11.52
C GLN A 93 -13.46 10.43 10.35
N THR A 94 -12.35 11.17 10.40
CA THR A 94 -11.96 12.11 9.35
C THR A 94 -11.72 11.43 8.01
N ALA A 95 -11.14 10.22 8.00
CA ALA A 95 -10.95 9.44 6.78
C ALA A 95 -12.30 9.01 6.17
N ILE A 96 -13.24 8.56 7.01
CA ILE A 96 -14.57 8.14 6.56
C ILE A 96 -15.35 9.33 6.00
N SER A 97 -15.35 10.47 6.70
CA SER A 97 -15.98 11.70 6.19
C SER A 97 -15.38 12.12 4.86
N GLN A 98 -14.06 12.04 4.69
CA GLN A 98 -13.41 12.33 3.41
C GLN A 98 -13.79 11.34 2.31
N TRP A 99 -14.07 10.08 2.62
CA TRP A 99 -14.55 9.12 1.62
C TRP A 99 -15.96 9.47 1.15
N ILE A 100 -16.83 9.92 2.06
CA ILE A 100 -18.18 10.37 1.73
C ILE A 100 -18.13 11.66 0.90
N SER A 101 -17.38 12.68 1.36
CA SER A 101 -17.26 13.96 0.64
C SER A 101 -16.60 13.85 -0.74
N LYS A 102 -15.79 12.82 -0.97
CA LYS A 102 -15.20 12.52 -2.29
C LYS A 102 -16.00 11.51 -3.11
N GLU A 103 -17.23 11.21 -2.69
CA GLU A 103 -18.14 10.28 -3.36
C GLU A 103 -17.55 8.87 -3.57
N LYS A 104 -16.58 8.51 -2.74
CA LYS A 104 -15.95 7.18 -2.76
C LYS A 104 -16.82 6.15 -2.06
N LEU A 105 -17.48 6.58 -0.99
CA LEU A 105 -18.37 5.80 -0.15
C LEU A 105 -19.72 6.53 -0.07
N PHE A 106 -20.79 5.82 -0.36
CA PHE A 106 -22.14 6.38 -0.25
C PHE A 106 -22.53 6.55 1.23
N GLY A 107 -23.07 7.72 1.58
CA GLY A 107 -23.56 8.01 2.92
C GLY A 107 -24.65 9.06 2.88
N VAL A 108 -25.73 8.81 3.61
CA VAL A 108 -26.89 9.70 3.72
C VAL A 108 -26.77 10.54 4.99
N TRP A 109 -26.98 11.84 4.89
CA TRP A 109 -27.04 12.71 6.05
C TRP A 109 -28.40 12.63 6.73
N TYR A 110 -28.44 12.24 8.00
CA TYR A 110 -29.67 12.04 8.76
C TYR A 110 -29.47 12.44 10.23
N TYR A 111 -30.31 13.35 10.74
CA TYR A 111 -30.23 13.91 12.11
C TYR A 111 -28.79 14.21 12.58
N ASN A 112 -28.08 15.02 11.80
CA ASN A 112 -26.72 15.49 12.09
C ASN A 112 -25.64 14.39 12.12
N LYS A 113 -25.90 13.24 11.50
CA LYS A 113 -24.97 12.11 11.40
C LYS A 113 -25.03 11.49 10.02
N TYR A 114 -23.94 10.85 9.59
CA TYR A 114 -23.97 10.03 8.38
C TYR A 114 -24.46 8.61 8.70
N LEU A 115 -25.40 8.13 7.88
CA LEU A 115 -25.80 6.74 7.77
C LEU A 115 -25.23 6.15 6.49
N ILE A 116 -24.54 5.02 6.63
CA ILE A 116 -23.82 4.35 5.55
C ILE A 116 -24.45 2.97 5.37
N PRO A 117 -25.00 2.63 4.19
CA PRO A 117 -25.47 1.29 3.95
C PRO A 117 -24.33 0.27 4.04
N LYS A 118 -24.55 -0.83 4.76
CA LYS A 118 -23.56 -1.90 4.99
C LYS A 118 -23.03 -2.48 3.68
N ASP A 119 -23.91 -2.71 2.70
CA ASP A 119 -23.51 -3.23 1.40
C ASP A 119 -22.56 -2.28 0.65
N CYS A 120 -22.82 -0.97 0.70
CA CYS A 120 -21.93 0.03 0.09
C CYS A 120 -20.54 0.02 0.73
N LEU A 121 -20.46 -0.17 2.06
CA LEU A 121 -19.16 -0.29 2.73
C LEU A 121 -18.43 -1.57 2.30
N ILE A 122 -19.12 -2.71 2.22
CA ILE A 122 -18.54 -3.99 1.81
C ILE A 122 -18.00 -3.90 0.39
N GLU A 123 -18.79 -3.36 -0.54
CA GLU A 123 -18.39 -3.15 -1.92
C GLU A 123 -17.17 -2.23 -2.01
N TYR A 124 -17.17 -1.12 -1.28
CA TYR A 124 -16.03 -0.20 -1.23
C TYR A 124 -14.75 -0.90 -0.74
N MET A 125 -14.85 -1.70 0.32
CA MET A 125 -13.71 -2.41 0.90
C MET A 125 -13.13 -3.46 -0.05
N ALA A 126 -13.97 -4.13 -0.84
CA ALA A 126 -13.51 -5.09 -1.83
C ALA A 126 -12.94 -4.45 -3.10
N THR A 127 -13.54 -3.37 -3.58
CA THR A 127 -13.23 -2.83 -4.92
C THR A 127 -12.27 -1.65 -4.91
N LYS A 128 -12.33 -0.75 -3.92
CA LYS A 128 -11.58 0.52 -3.95
C LYS A 128 -10.57 0.63 -2.81
N ALA A 129 -10.82 -0.01 -1.68
CA ALA A 129 -9.98 0.15 -0.49
C ALA A 129 -8.56 -0.42 -0.65
N HIS A 130 -8.33 -1.34 -1.59
CA HIS A 130 -6.98 -1.83 -1.91
C HIS A 130 -6.02 -0.69 -2.33
N ARG A 131 -6.55 0.38 -2.95
CA ARG A 131 -5.80 1.57 -3.39
C ARG A 131 -5.35 2.48 -2.24
N ILE A 132 -5.83 2.24 -1.02
CA ILE A 132 -5.42 3.03 0.15
C ILE A 132 -3.96 2.71 0.46
N THR A 133 -3.11 3.75 0.45
CA THR A 133 -1.67 3.66 0.70
C THR A 133 -1.37 3.25 2.13
N GLN A 134 -1.96 3.93 3.11
CA GLN A 134 -1.82 3.63 4.53
C GLN A 134 -3.06 2.88 5.04
N LYS A 135 -3.00 1.55 5.00
CA LYS A 135 -4.08 0.70 5.52
C LYS A 135 -4.06 0.66 7.05
N SER A 136 -5.23 0.73 7.67
CA SER A 136 -5.41 0.53 9.12
C SER A 136 -4.97 -0.89 9.52
N LYS A 137 -4.68 -1.11 10.81
CA LYS A 137 -4.34 -2.46 11.30
C LYS A 137 -5.46 -3.45 10.99
N LYS A 138 -6.71 -3.09 11.32
CA LYS A 138 -7.90 -3.92 11.04
C LYS A 138 -8.07 -4.25 9.57
N HIS A 139 -7.82 -3.31 8.66
CA HIS A 139 -7.89 -3.58 7.22
C HIS A 139 -6.79 -4.56 6.78
N ARG A 140 -5.56 -4.42 7.28
CA ARG A 140 -4.49 -5.40 7.01
C ARG A 140 -4.86 -6.79 7.54
N ASP A 141 -5.44 -6.86 8.74
CA ASP A 141 -5.89 -8.11 9.35
C ASP A 141 -7.01 -8.77 8.53
N LEU A 142 -7.94 -8.00 7.97
CA LEU A 142 -8.99 -8.51 7.07
C LEU A 142 -8.41 -9.10 5.79
N ILE A 143 -7.44 -8.42 5.17
CA ILE A 143 -6.74 -8.93 3.98
C ILE A 143 -5.97 -10.21 4.33
N GLN A 144 -5.28 -10.24 5.47
CA GLN A 144 -4.54 -11.42 5.92
C GLN A 144 -5.46 -12.62 6.12
N GLN A 145 -6.61 -12.43 6.78
CA GLN A 145 -7.60 -13.49 6.99
C GLN A 145 -8.14 -14.04 5.68
N TYR A 146 -8.42 -13.16 4.72
CA TYR A 146 -8.82 -13.58 3.39
C TYR A 146 -7.78 -14.49 2.71
N HIS A 147 -6.49 -14.18 2.81
CA HIS A 147 -5.46 -15.07 2.25
C HIS A 147 -5.38 -16.41 2.95
N VAL A 148 -5.54 -16.45 4.27
CA VAL A 148 -5.55 -17.70 5.04
C VAL A 148 -6.74 -18.58 4.67
N GLU A 149 -7.91 -17.97 4.45
CA GLU A 149 -9.11 -18.70 3.98
C GLU A 149 -8.95 -19.23 2.54
N GLN A 150 -8.06 -18.63 1.74
CA GLN A 150 -7.78 -19.08 0.37
C GLN A 150 -6.67 -20.14 0.26
N THR A 151 -5.78 -20.25 1.24
CA THR A 151 -4.87 -21.40 1.31
C THR A 151 -5.66 -22.61 1.81
N PRO A 152 -6.00 -23.58 0.94
CA PRO A 152 -6.65 -24.79 1.41
C PRO A 152 -5.67 -25.51 2.33
N THR A 153 -6.22 -26.15 3.35
CA THR A 153 -5.57 -27.20 4.11
C THR A 153 -5.18 -28.35 3.16
N GLU A 154 -4.08 -28.22 2.44
CA GLU A 154 -3.28 -29.37 2.02
C GLU A 154 -2.45 -29.80 3.24
N CYS A 155 -2.31 -31.11 3.44
CA CYS A 155 -1.70 -31.76 4.61
C CYS A 155 -2.62 -31.93 5.84
N ARG A 156 -3.64 -32.78 5.70
CA ARG A 156 -3.99 -33.82 6.68
C ARG A 156 -4.95 -34.83 6.04
N LYS A 157 -4.40 -35.71 5.22
CA LYS A 157 -4.90 -37.07 4.89
C LYS A 157 -4.03 -37.64 3.79
N THR A 158 -3.02 -38.41 4.16
CA THR A 158 -2.75 -39.76 3.62
C THR A 158 -1.54 -40.35 4.35
N LEU A 159 -1.84 -41.46 5.04
CA LEU A 159 -0.98 -42.56 5.55
C LEU A 159 0.07 -42.22 6.60
#